data_AF-A0A0N4W3L9-F1
#
_entry.id   AF-A0A0N4W3L9-F1
#
_cell.length_a   1.000
_cell.length_b   1.000
_cell.length_c   1.000
_cell.angle_alpha   90.00
_cell.angle_beta   90.00
_cell.angle_gamma   90.00
#
_symmetry.space_group_name_H-M   'P 1'
#
loop_
_entity.id
_entity.type
_entity.pdbx_description
1 polymer ?
#
loop_
_entity_poly.entity_id
_entity_poly.type
_entity_poly.pdbx_seq_one_letter_code
_entity_poly.pdbx_strand_id
1 'polypeptide(L)'
;MALSSRVMVRLAHLFEEEKYKNKYDDEASSLANYDELVRLHWSDDRKEFFAAVVREPKLGFVDDVFGYNSLFPLMLRLLPAESDTLSHILASLRDPERLEIVGYLISVKLIWSEYGLRSIAQSSPYYGARNTEHDPPYWRGNIWINVNYMVLSALNYYGSIPGPSRATARTAFAELKKNLVTNIAKVSDILVYCMSESVPFIIRCFSLVLTINQGR
;
A
#
# COMPACT_ATOMS: atom_id res chain seq x y z
N MET A 1 5.30 -13.89 2.51
CA MET A 1 5.76 -15.22 2.09
C MET A 1 6.12 -15.26 0.60
N ALA A 2 5.21 -14.90 -0.32
CA ALA A 2 5.47 -14.91 -1.78
C ALA A 2 6.74 -14.13 -2.22
N LEU A 3 6.98 -12.93 -1.66
CA LEU A 3 8.22 -12.20 -1.96
C LEU A 3 9.46 -12.95 -1.47
N SER A 4 9.41 -13.46 -0.24
CA SER A 4 10.53 -14.18 0.38
C SER A 4 10.88 -15.45 -0.39
N SER A 5 9.89 -16.26 -0.79
CA SER A 5 10.14 -17.46 -1.60
C SER A 5 10.76 -17.12 -2.95
N ARG A 6 10.28 -16.07 -3.64
CA ARG A 6 10.90 -15.57 -4.89
C ARG A 6 12.35 -15.10 -4.69
N VAL A 7 12.68 -14.50 -3.56
CA VAL A 7 14.06 -14.13 -3.22
C VAL A 7 14.90 -15.38 -3.00
N MET A 8 14.39 -16.36 -2.26
CA MET A 8 15.09 -17.63 -2.01
C MET A 8 15.37 -18.39 -3.30
N VAL A 9 14.42 -18.45 -4.25
CA VAL A 9 14.64 -19.01 -5.59
C VAL A 9 15.83 -18.34 -6.28
N ARG A 10 15.86 -17.01 -6.32
CA ARG A 10 16.96 -16.26 -6.96
C ARG A 10 18.30 -16.54 -6.30
N LEU A 11 18.34 -16.63 -4.97
CA LEU A 11 19.54 -16.97 -4.23
C LEU A 11 19.98 -18.42 -4.52
N ALA A 12 19.07 -19.38 -4.52
CA ALA A 12 19.36 -20.78 -4.84
C ALA A 12 19.90 -20.95 -6.27
N HIS A 13 19.39 -20.17 -7.24
CA HIS A 13 19.97 -20.13 -8.58
C HIS A 13 21.37 -19.51 -8.59
N LEU A 14 21.59 -18.41 -7.86
CA LEU A 14 22.87 -17.72 -7.82
C LEU A 14 23.98 -18.56 -7.18
N PHE A 15 23.66 -19.32 -6.14
CA PHE A 15 24.61 -20.18 -5.43
C PHE A 15 24.65 -21.62 -5.92
N GLU A 16 24.00 -21.91 -7.05
CA GLU A 16 23.97 -23.23 -7.69
C GLU A 16 23.50 -24.37 -6.76
N GLU A 17 22.66 -24.09 -5.77
CA GLU A 17 22.18 -25.09 -4.80
C GLU A 17 21.11 -26.03 -5.39
N GLU A 18 21.51 -26.97 -6.24
CA GLU A 18 20.60 -27.87 -6.98
C GLU A 18 19.61 -28.63 -6.09
N LYS A 19 20.02 -29.00 -4.88
CA LYS A 19 19.21 -29.78 -3.94
C LYS A 19 17.89 -29.11 -3.54
N TYR A 20 17.84 -27.78 -3.54
CA TYR A 20 16.70 -27.02 -3.00
C TYR A 20 15.99 -26.15 -4.04
N LYS A 21 16.49 -26.06 -5.28
CA LYS A 21 15.89 -25.26 -6.37
C LYS A 21 14.42 -25.61 -6.58
N ASN A 22 14.11 -26.89 -6.83
CA ASN A 22 12.74 -27.35 -7.09
C ASN A 22 11.78 -27.02 -5.93
N LYS A 23 12.24 -27.18 -4.67
CA LYS A 23 11.40 -26.87 -3.51
C LYS A 23 11.04 -25.39 -3.44
N TYR A 24 12.02 -24.51 -3.61
CA TYR A 24 11.77 -23.07 -3.55
C TYR A 24 10.96 -22.59 -4.75
N ASP A 25 11.16 -23.20 -5.93
CA ASP A 25 10.39 -22.91 -7.14
C ASP A 25 8.91 -23.28 -6.98
N ASP A 26 8.63 -24.47 -6.43
CA ASP A 26 7.27 -24.92 -6.15
C ASP A 26 6.57 -24.00 -5.12
N GLU A 27 7.25 -23.69 -4.02
CA GLU A 27 6.72 -22.76 -3.00
C GLU A 27 6.50 -21.35 -3.56
N ALA A 28 7.43 -20.83 -4.38
CA ALA A 28 7.29 -19.52 -5.00
C ALA A 28 6.12 -19.49 -5.99
N SER A 29 5.96 -20.54 -6.78
CA SER A 29 4.87 -20.68 -7.75
C SER A 29 3.51 -20.77 -7.05
N SER A 30 3.42 -21.56 -5.97
CA SER A 30 2.20 -21.69 -5.18
C SER A 30 1.82 -20.38 -4.49
N LEU A 31 2.77 -19.74 -3.80
CA LEU A 31 2.50 -18.50 -3.04
C LEU A 31 2.27 -17.27 -3.92
N ALA A 32 2.76 -17.27 -5.15
CA ALA A 32 2.54 -16.20 -6.13
C ALA A 32 1.41 -16.53 -7.11
N ASN A 33 0.67 -17.63 -6.90
CA ASN A 33 -0.44 -18.00 -7.76
C ASN A 33 -1.55 -16.94 -7.69
N TYR A 34 -1.81 -16.31 -8.83
CA TYR A 34 -2.77 -15.22 -8.94
C TYR A 34 -4.21 -15.69 -8.71
N ASP A 35 -4.59 -16.85 -9.25
CA ASP A 35 -5.95 -17.36 -9.13
C ASP A 35 -6.28 -17.70 -7.68
N GLU A 36 -5.34 -18.28 -6.95
CA GLU A 36 -5.49 -18.58 -5.53
C GLU A 36 -5.53 -17.29 -4.69
N LEU A 37 -4.71 -16.30 -5.05
CA LEU A 37 -4.74 -14.98 -4.40
C LEU A 37 -6.11 -14.30 -4.58
N VAL A 38 -6.68 -14.34 -5.79
CA VAL A 38 -8.02 -13.82 -6.06
C VAL A 38 -9.06 -14.63 -5.30
N ARG A 39 -9.03 -15.96 -5.39
CA ARG A 39 -10.00 -16.86 -4.75
C ARG A 39 -10.08 -16.65 -3.24
N LEU A 40 -8.95 -16.44 -2.58
CA LEU A 40 -8.87 -16.33 -1.13
C LEU A 40 -9.07 -14.90 -0.61
N HIS A 41 -8.66 -13.89 -1.36
CA HIS A 41 -8.48 -12.53 -0.82
C HIS A 41 -9.14 -11.43 -1.62
N TRP A 42 -9.75 -11.69 -2.78
CA TRP A 42 -10.41 -10.66 -3.58
C TRP A 42 -11.91 -10.59 -3.28
N SER A 43 -12.40 -9.38 -3.01
CA SER A 43 -13.84 -9.11 -2.97
C SER A 43 -14.26 -8.52 -4.31
N ASP A 44 -15.17 -9.20 -5.01
CA ASP A 44 -15.70 -8.66 -6.27
C ASP A 44 -16.59 -7.44 -6.03
N ASP A 45 -17.45 -7.49 -4.99
CA ASP A 45 -18.33 -6.39 -4.62
C ASP A 45 -17.56 -5.12 -4.27
N ARG A 46 -16.47 -5.26 -3.53
CA ARG A 46 -15.63 -4.14 -3.10
C ARG A 46 -14.46 -3.86 -4.03
N LYS A 47 -14.23 -4.64 -5.09
CA LYS A 47 -13.07 -4.52 -6.01
C LYS A 47 -11.75 -4.25 -5.27
N GLU A 48 -11.49 -4.99 -4.20
CA GLU A 48 -10.30 -4.82 -3.36
C GLU A 48 -9.84 -6.14 -2.73
N PHE A 49 -8.56 -6.17 -2.34
CA PHE A 49 -8.03 -7.25 -1.52
C PHE A 49 -8.28 -7.01 -0.04
N PHE A 50 -8.65 -8.06 0.68
CA PHE A 50 -8.91 -8.05 2.12
C PHE A 50 -8.17 -9.18 2.85
N ALA A 51 -8.04 -9.03 4.17
CA ALA A 51 -7.47 -10.07 5.02
C ALA A 51 -8.50 -11.17 5.24
N ALA A 52 -8.24 -12.39 4.77
CA ALA A 52 -9.17 -13.50 4.97
C ALA A 52 -9.06 -14.08 6.39
N VAL A 53 -10.20 -14.37 7.00
CA VAL A 53 -10.30 -15.02 8.32
C VAL A 53 -10.68 -16.49 8.12
N VAL A 54 -9.82 -17.41 8.57
CA VAL A 54 -9.96 -18.87 8.31
C VAL A 54 -10.69 -19.61 9.46
N ARG A 55 -11.08 -18.91 10.54
CA ARG A 55 -11.73 -19.48 11.73
C ARG A 55 -12.92 -18.64 12.18
N GLU A 56 -13.86 -19.24 12.92
CA GLU A 56 -15.06 -18.55 13.40
C GLU A 56 -14.73 -17.23 14.13
N PRO A 57 -15.45 -16.13 13.84
CA PRO A 57 -15.16 -14.84 14.44
C PRO A 57 -15.44 -14.86 15.94
N LYS A 58 -14.39 -14.61 16.73
CA LYS A 58 -14.50 -14.08 18.11
C LYS A 58 -14.35 -12.55 18.01
N LEU A 59 -14.60 -11.78 19.09
CA LEU A 59 -14.19 -10.36 19.16
C LEU A 59 -12.76 -10.22 18.61
N GLY A 60 -12.61 -9.58 17.45
CA GLY A 60 -11.49 -9.86 16.56
C GLY A 60 -11.46 -8.96 15.33
N PHE A 61 -10.38 -9.10 14.55
CA PHE A 61 -9.89 -8.13 13.56
C PHE A 61 -10.92 -7.63 12.56
N VAL A 62 -10.73 -6.35 12.22
CA VAL A 62 -11.48 -5.59 11.24
C VAL A 62 -10.88 -5.86 9.86
N ASP A 63 -11.61 -6.55 8.99
CA ASP A 63 -11.19 -6.96 7.65
C ASP A 63 -11.78 -6.07 6.52
N ASP A 64 -12.63 -5.12 6.86
CA ASP A 64 -13.34 -4.19 5.97
C ASP A 64 -12.67 -2.80 5.87
N VAL A 65 -11.35 -2.72 6.08
CA VAL A 65 -10.61 -1.45 6.00
C VAL A 65 -9.75 -1.39 4.74
N PHE A 66 -10.17 -0.55 3.80
CA PHE A 66 -9.33 -0.21 2.66
C PHE A 66 -8.14 0.65 3.09
N GLY A 67 -6.94 0.22 2.72
CA GLY A 67 -5.69 0.87 3.10
C GLY A 67 -4.47 0.18 2.52
N TYR A 68 -3.31 0.40 3.13
CA TYR A 68 -2.05 -0.22 2.70
C TYR A 68 -2.12 -1.75 2.62
N ASN A 69 -2.87 -2.40 3.52
CA ASN A 69 -3.02 -3.85 3.50
C ASN A 69 -3.66 -4.35 2.20
N SER A 70 -4.64 -3.62 1.69
CA SER A 70 -5.31 -3.92 0.41
C SER A 70 -4.37 -3.77 -0.80
N LEU A 71 -3.25 -3.06 -0.64
CA LEU A 71 -2.28 -2.82 -1.72
C LEU A 71 -1.11 -3.81 -1.76
N PHE A 72 -1.01 -4.77 -0.84
CA PHE A 72 0.13 -5.71 -0.82
C PHE A 72 0.32 -6.47 -2.13
N PRO A 73 -0.73 -7.01 -2.78
CA PRO A 73 -0.59 -7.66 -4.09
C PRO A 73 0.05 -6.76 -5.16
N LEU A 74 -0.32 -5.47 -5.17
CA LEU A 74 0.28 -4.46 -6.05
C LEU A 74 1.75 -4.21 -5.68
N MET A 75 2.02 -3.88 -4.42
CA MET A 75 3.36 -3.54 -3.91
C MET A 75 4.38 -4.65 -4.15
N LEU A 76 3.95 -5.90 -4.02
CA LEU A 76 4.77 -7.10 -4.19
C LEU A 76 4.86 -7.57 -5.65
N ARG A 77 4.12 -6.91 -6.56
CA ARG A 77 4.03 -7.21 -7.99
C ARG A 77 3.56 -8.65 -8.24
N LEU A 78 2.47 -9.02 -7.56
CA LEU A 78 1.83 -10.34 -7.67
C LEU A 78 0.69 -10.35 -8.70
N LEU A 79 0.29 -9.19 -9.22
CA LEU A 79 -0.79 -9.07 -10.20
C LEU A 79 -0.22 -9.21 -11.62
N PRO A 80 -0.81 -10.05 -12.49
CA PRO A 80 -0.51 -10.03 -13.92
C PRO A 80 -0.80 -8.64 -14.53
N ALA A 81 0.01 -8.23 -15.51
CA ALA A 81 -0.14 -6.89 -16.12
C ALA A 81 -1.45 -6.72 -16.92
N GLU A 82 -2.00 -7.84 -17.40
CA GLU A 82 -3.23 -7.92 -18.18
C GLU A 82 -4.49 -8.09 -17.32
N SER A 83 -4.37 -8.19 -15.99
CA SER A 83 -5.53 -8.52 -15.15
C SER A 83 -6.45 -7.32 -14.90
N ASP A 84 -7.76 -7.59 -14.90
CA ASP A 84 -8.77 -6.59 -14.54
C ASP A 84 -8.62 -6.11 -13.10
N THR A 85 -8.19 -6.99 -12.19
CA THR A 85 -7.90 -6.65 -10.80
C THR A 85 -6.83 -5.56 -10.67
N LEU A 86 -5.76 -5.63 -11.49
CA LEU A 86 -4.77 -4.55 -11.51
C LEU A 86 -5.40 -3.23 -11.96
N SER A 87 -6.21 -3.29 -13.03
CA SER A 87 -6.90 -2.12 -13.57
C SER A 87 -7.84 -1.48 -12.55
N HIS A 88 -8.60 -2.29 -11.82
CA HIS A 88 -9.46 -1.83 -10.74
C HIS A 88 -8.67 -1.17 -9.61
N ILE A 89 -7.60 -1.81 -9.12
CA ILE A 89 -6.77 -1.24 -8.03
C ILE A 89 -6.15 0.10 -8.45
N LEU A 90 -5.61 0.19 -9.67
CA LEU A 90 -5.00 1.43 -10.15
C LEU A 90 -6.04 2.54 -10.37
N ALA A 91 -7.25 2.20 -10.81
CA ALA A 91 -8.36 3.15 -10.91
C ALA A 91 -8.78 3.65 -9.51
N SER A 92 -8.97 2.73 -8.54
CA SER A 92 -9.33 3.07 -7.16
C SER A 92 -8.26 3.90 -6.44
N LEU A 93 -6.99 3.81 -6.85
CA LEU A 93 -5.94 4.66 -6.30
C LEU A 93 -6.06 6.12 -6.76
N ARG A 94 -6.37 6.37 -8.04
CA ARG A 94 -6.33 7.72 -8.62
C ARG A 94 -7.63 8.50 -8.51
N ASP A 95 -8.74 7.84 -8.24
CA ASP A 95 -10.06 8.48 -8.24
C ASP A 95 -10.58 8.69 -6.80
N PRO A 96 -10.18 9.79 -6.14
CA PRO A 96 -10.60 10.12 -4.78
C PRO A 96 -12.13 10.30 -4.67
N GLU A 97 -12.82 10.59 -5.78
CA GLU A 97 -14.26 10.84 -5.81
C GLU A 97 -15.07 9.67 -6.37
N ARG A 98 -14.43 8.53 -6.67
CA ARG A 98 -15.16 7.34 -7.14
C ARG A 98 -16.08 6.83 -6.04
N LEU A 99 -17.33 7.24 -6.14
CA LEU A 99 -18.47 6.69 -5.42
C LEU A 99 -18.68 5.28 -5.95
N GLU A 100 -18.16 4.28 -5.25
CA GLU A 100 -18.60 2.90 -5.50
C GLU A 100 -19.90 2.68 -4.73
N ILE A 101 -20.98 2.47 -5.48
CA ILE A 101 -22.26 2.00 -4.94
C ILE A 101 -22.11 0.50 -4.73
N VAL A 102 -21.96 0.09 -3.47
CA VAL A 102 -22.00 -1.33 -3.08
C VAL A 102 -23.32 -1.55 -2.36
N GLY A 103 -24.33 -2.02 -3.10
CA GLY A 103 -25.70 -2.11 -2.59
C GLY A 103 -26.32 -0.72 -2.36
N TYR A 104 -26.70 -0.40 -1.12
CA TYR A 104 -27.26 0.91 -0.72
C TYR A 104 -26.21 1.86 -0.09
N LEU A 105 -24.95 1.44 0.03
CA LEU A 105 -23.90 2.22 0.68
C LEU A 105 -22.94 2.81 -0.36
N ILE A 106 -22.71 4.12 -0.22
CA ILE A 106 -21.70 4.86 -0.97
C ILE A 106 -20.36 4.71 -0.23
N SER A 107 -19.38 4.07 -0.87
CA SER A 107 -18.02 3.98 -0.34
C SER A 107 -17.07 4.88 -1.11
N VAL A 108 -16.42 5.81 -0.41
CA VAL A 108 -15.39 6.69 -0.99
C VAL A 108 -14.02 6.21 -0.50
N LYS A 109 -13.15 5.77 -1.42
CA LYS A 109 -11.83 5.18 -1.09
C LYS A 109 -10.71 6.22 -1.13
N LEU A 110 -10.76 7.16 -0.19
CA LEU A 110 -9.84 8.30 -0.11
C LEU A 110 -8.53 7.97 0.61
N ILE A 111 -7.64 7.18 -0.01
CA ILE A 111 -6.25 7.07 0.47
C ILE A 111 -5.29 8.01 -0.24
N TRP A 112 -5.61 8.43 -1.47
CA TRP A 112 -4.78 9.36 -2.23
C TRP A 112 -4.87 10.79 -1.66
N SER A 113 -3.74 11.50 -1.65
CA SER A 113 -3.68 12.91 -1.26
C SER A 113 -2.58 13.63 -2.01
N GLU A 114 -2.59 14.96 -1.94
CA GLU A 114 -1.52 15.84 -2.45
C GLU A 114 -0.18 15.64 -1.72
N TYR A 115 -0.19 14.88 -0.62
CA TYR A 115 0.94 14.66 0.27
C TYR A 115 1.54 13.25 0.15
N GLY A 116 0.84 12.33 -0.52
CA GLY A 116 1.14 10.89 -0.59
C GLY A 116 -0.08 9.99 -0.31
N LEU A 117 0.11 8.68 -0.27
CA LEU A 117 -0.95 7.72 0.10
C LEU A 117 -1.05 7.59 1.62
N ARG A 118 -2.26 7.75 2.16
CA ARG A 118 -2.60 7.52 3.57
C ARG A 118 -2.67 6.03 3.88
N SER A 119 -2.40 5.66 5.13
CA SER A 119 -2.37 4.26 5.55
C SER A 119 -3.72 3.55 5.50
N ILE A 120 -4.81 4.27 5.72
CA ILE A 120 -6.21 3.80 5.57
C ILE A 120 -7.06 4.91 4.98
N ALA A 121 -8.19 4.54 4.37
CA ALA A 121 -9.12 5.49 3.76
C ALA A 121 -9.74 6.43 4.80
N GLN A 122 -9.99 7.68 4.41
CA GLN A 122 -10.66 8.67 5.27
C GLN A 122 -12.08 8.29 5.68
N SER A 123 -12.74 7.46 4.87
CA SER A 123 -14.07 6.91 5.14
C SER A 123 -14.07 5.81 6.21
N SER A 124 -12.91 5.27 6.57
CA SER A 124 -12.83 4.24 7.61
C SER A 124 -13.20 4.82 8.98
N PRO A 125 -14.00 4.11 9.80
CA PRO A 125 -14.27 4.52 11.18
C PRO A 125 -13.00 4.55 12.05
N TYR A 126 -11.91 3.92 11.57
CA TYR A 126 -10.62 3.94 12.24
C TYR A 126 -9.75 5.12 11.84
N TYR A 127 -10.13 5.93 10.85
CA TYR A 127 -9.34 7.08 10.43
C TYR A 127 -9.19 8.10 11.56
N GLY A 128 -7.96 8.34 11.99
CA GLY A 128 -7.64 9.21 13.14
C GLY A 128 -8.07 8.65 14.50
N ALA A 129 -8.68 7.46 14.56
CA ALA A 129 -9.18 6.89 15.80
C ALA A 129 -8.03 6.34 16.66
N ARG A 130 -8.08 6.61 17.96
CA ARG A 130 -7.10 6.09 18.92
C ARG A 130 -7.30 4.59 19.15
N ASN A 131 -6.23 3.88 19.50
CA ASN A 131 -6.32 2.48 19.91
C ASN A 131 -6.81 2.37 21.37
N THR A 132 -6.30 3.25 22.23
CA THR A 132 -6.67 3.37 23.65
C THR A 132 -6.67 4.86 24.04
N GLU A 133 -6.97 5.18 25.30
CA GLU A 133 -6.83 6.54 25.82
C GLU A 133 -5.39 7.08 25.72
N HIS A 134 -4.37 6.21 25.70
CA HIS A 134 -2.98 6.64 25.66
C HIS A 134 -2.29 6.37 24.32
N ASP A 135 -2.90 5.56 23.44
CA ASP A 135 -2.32 5.17 22.16
C ASP A 135 -2.93 5.97 20.99
N PRO A 136 -2.25 7.02 20.50
CA PRO A 136 -2.72 7.81 19.35
C PRO A 136 -2.74 6.98 18.05
N PRO A 137 -3.48 7.42 17.02
CA PRO A 137 -3.49 6.76 15.71
C PRO A 137 -2.08 6.76 15.09
N TYR A 138 -1.59 5.58 14.72
CA TYR A 138 -0.27 5.43 14.08
C TYR A 138 -0.38 4.97 12.61
N TRP A 139 -0.99 3.82 12.36
CA TRP A 139 -1.30 3.33 11.00
C TRP A 139 -2.74 3.64 10.58
N ARG A 140 -3.32 4.70 11.15
CA ARG A 140 -4.73 5.07 11.01
C ARG A 140 -4.93 6.43 10.31
N GLY A 141 -4.24 6.67 9.20
CA GLY A 141 -4.38 7.85 8.35
C GLY A 141 -3.04 8.47 7.93
N ASN A 142 -2.00 8.20 8.73
CA ASN A 142 -0.64 8.68 8.52
C ASN A 142 -0.05 8.24 7.15
N ILE A 143 0.82 9.07 6.56
CA ILE A 143 1.51 8.79 5.28
C ILE A 143 2.91 8.27 5.60
N TRP A 144 3.19 7.04 5.18
CA TRP A 144 4.44 6.35 5.47
C TRP A 144 5.29 6.19 4.20
N ILE A 145 6.52 6.71 4.24
CA ILE A 145 7.39 6.75 3.06
C ILE A 145 7.81 5.37 2.57
N ASN A 146 8.03 4.41 3.46
CA ASN A 146 8.39 3.02 3.11
C ASN A 146 7.30 2.34 2.27
N VAL A 147 6.03 2.49 2.65
CA VAL A 147 4.90 1.91 1.90
C VAL A 147 4.68 2.65 0.59
N ASN A 148 4.71 3.99 0.61
CA ASN A 148 4.62 4.82 -0.59
C ASN A 148 5.74 4.50 -1.60
N TYR A 149 6.95 4.23 -1.13
CA TYR A 149 8.07 3.80 -1.98
C TYR A 149 7.78 2.45 -2.65
N MET A 150 7.23 1.48 -1.93
CA MET A 150 6.84 0.19 -2.52
C MET A 150 5.76 0.36 -3.59
N VAL A 151 4.78 1.24 -3.36
CA VAL A 151 3.75 1.56 -4.38
C VAL A 151 4.38 2.25 -5.59
N LEU A 152 5.24 3.27 -5.41
CA LEU A 152 5.98 3.91 -6.52
C LEU A 152 6.78 2.89 -7.32
N SER A 153 7.45 1.96 -6.64
CA SER A 153 8.24 0.90 -7.25
C SER A 153 7.37 -0.05 -8.10
N ALA A 154 6.17 -0.38 -7.62
CA ALA A 154 5.20 -1.17 -8.39
C ALA A 154 4.63 -0.39 -9.59
N LEU A 155 4.23 0.87 -9.39
CA LEU A 155 3.71 1.72 -10.47
C LEU A 155 4.73 1.92 -11.60
N ASN A 156 6.00 2.14 -11.25
CA ASN A 156 7.08 2.22 -12.23
C ASN A 156 7.24 0.91 -13.02
N TYR A 157 7.17 -0.24 -12.34
CA TYR A 157 7.22 -1.55 -12.97
C TYR A 157 6.06 -1.76 -13.95
N TYR A 158 4.81 -1.59 -13.51
CA TYR A 158 3.62 -1.76 -14.36
C TYR A 158 3.52 -0.71 -15.48
N GLY A 159 4.07 0.49 -15.27
CA GLY A 159 4.20 1.50 -16.32
C GLY A 159 5.28 1.18 -17.36
N SER A 160 6.23 0.29 -17.05
CA SER A 160 7.33 -0.06 -17.95
C SER A 160 7.01 -1.22 -18.87
N ILE A 161 6.21 -2.18 -18.40
CA ILE A 161 5.81 -3.39 -19.14
C ILE A 161 4.53 -3.18 -19.97
N PRO A 162 4.27 -4.01 -21.00
CA PRO A 162 2.99 -4.02 -21.72
C PRO A 162 1.80 -4.39 -20.81
N GLY A 163 0.63 -3.83 -21.12
CA GLY A 163 -0.64 -4.13 -20.47
C GLY A 163 -1.64 -2.96 -20.53
N PRO A 164 -2.95 -3.21 -20.34
CA PRO A 164 -4.01 -2.21 -20.41
C PRO A 164 -3.82 -1.09 -19.38
N SER A 165 -3.29 -1.45 -18.22
CA SER A 165 -3.05 -0.55 -17.08
C SER A 165 -1.78 0.31 -17.20
N ARG A 166 -0.96 0.13 -18.25
CA ARG A 166 0.35 0.77 -18.38
C ARG A 166 0.28 2.30 -18.33
N ALA A 167 -0.65 2.90 -19.05
CA ALA A 167 -0.80 4.36 -19.09
C ALA A 167 -1.22 4.90 -17.72
N THR A 168 -2.22 4.27 -17.08
CA THR A 168 -2.69 4.62 -15.73
C THR A 168 -1.56 4.52 -14.70
N ALA A 169 -0.75 3.46 -14.75
CA ALA A 169 0.38 3.26 -13.85
C ALA A 169 1.45 4.36 -14.00
N ARG A 170 1.77 4.77 -15.24
CA ARG A 170 2.71 5.87 -15.51
C ARG A 170 2.23 7.20 -14.94
N THR A 171 0.96 7.53 -15.17
CA THR A 171 0.36 8.76 -14.66
C THR A 171 0.36 8.77 -13.14
N ALA A 172 -0.12 7.68 -12.51
CA ALA A 172 -0.11 7.52 -11.06
C ALA A 172 1.33 7.65 -10.49
N PHE A 173 2.32 7.04 -11.13
CA PHE A 173 3.71 7.15 -10.70
C PHE A 173 4.19 8.60 -10.70
N ALA A 174 3.96 9.33 -11.79
CA ALA A 174 4.41 10.71 -11.93
C ALA A 174 3.76 11.64 -10.89
N GLU A 175 2.44 11.51 -10.70
CA GLU A 175 1.67 12.29 -9.73
C GLU A 175 2.08 11.97 -8.30
N LEU A 176 2.12 10.70 -7.91
CA LEU A 176 2.48 10.29 -6.55
C LEU A 176 3.92 10.70 -6.20
N LYS A 177 4.85 10.54 -7.16
CA LYS A 177 6.24 10.96 -6.98
C LYS A 177 6.32 12.47 -6.75
N LYS A 178 5.61 13.26 -7.56
CA LYS A 178 5.55 14.73 -7.40
C LYS A 178 5.01 15.10 -6.03
N ASN A 179 3.91 14.50 -5.60
CA ASN A 179 3.27 14.75 -4.30
C ASN A 179 4.24 14.48 -3.15
N LEU A 180 4.86 13.29 -3.14
CA LEU A 180 5.80 12.88 -2.09
C LEU A 180 7.04 13.76 -2.04
N VAL A 181 7.69 14.02 -3.18
CA VAL A 181 8.91 14.84 -3.23
C VAL A 181 8.62 16.28 -2.80
N THR A 182 7.52 16.85 -3.28
CA THR A 182 7.10 18.21 -2.90
C THR A 182 6.84 18.28 -1.39
N ASN A 183 6.13 17.29 -0.83
CA ASN A 183 5.83 17.28 0.59
C ASN A 183 7.07 17.07 1.46
N ILE A 184 7.96 16.16 1.09
CA ILE A 184 9.24 15.93 1.79
C ILE A 184 10.12 17.17 1.76
N ALA A 185 10.21 17.86 0.61
CA ALA A 185 10.97 19.11 0.50
C ALA A 185 10.41 20.17 1.45
N LYS A 186 9.09 20.41 1.42
CA LYS A 186 8.40 21.34 2.33
C LYS A 186 8.66 21.00 3.80
N VAL A 187 8.57 19.72 4.18
CA VAL A 187 8.83 19.29 5.55
C VAL A 187 10.30 19.46 5.93
N SER A 188 11.22 19.16 5.03
CA SER A 188 12.66 19.27 5.29
C SER A 188 13.08 20.73 5.51
N ASP A 189 12.55 21.67 4.75
CA ASP A 189 12.79 23.10 4.95
C ASP A 189 12.29 23.57 6.32
N ILE A 190 11.12 23.08 6.76
CA ILE A 190 10.57 23.34 8.09
C ILE A 190 11.47 22.73 9.18
N LEU A 191 11.96 21.50 8.99
CA LEU A 191 12.82 20.84 9.98
C LEU A 191 14.16 21.55 10.13
N VAL A 192 14.77 22.00 9.04
CA VAL A 192 16.00 22.82 9.06
C VAL A 192 15.75 24.12 9.82
N TYR A 193 14.60 24.78 9.61
CA TYR A 193 14.21 25.98 10.35
C TYR A 193 13.99 25.68 11.84
N CYS A 194 13.26 24.62 12.19
CA CYS A 194 12.99 24.25 13.58
C CYS A 194 14.24 23.81 14.35
N MET A 195 15.23 23.18 13.70
CA MET A 195 16.50 22.81 14.33
C MET A 195 17.45 24.01 14.53
N SER A 196 17.16 25.16 13.92
CA SER A 196 17.85 26.43 14.19
C SER A 196 17.32 27.14 15.45
N GLU A 197 16.19 26.69 16.00
CA GLU A 197 15.61 27.16 17.26
C GLU A 197 15.71 26.09 18.36
N SER A 198 15.52 26.51 19.62
CA SER A 198 15.92 25.76 20.83
C SER A 198 15.30 24.35 21.03
N VAL A 199 16.03 23.54 21.83
CA VAL A 199 15.96 22.07 21.99
C VAL A 199 14.59 21.42 22.28
N PRO A 200 13.58 22.04 22.93
CA PRO A 200 12.29 21.38 23.17
C PRO A 200 11.51 21.01 21.89
N PHE A 201 11.87 21.59 20.74
CA PHE A 201 11.21 21.36 19.45
C PHE A 201 11.70 20.10 18.70
N ILE A 202 12.85 19.53 19.08
CA ILE A 202 13.55 18.49 18.32
C ILE A 202 12.83 17.13 18.38
N ILE A 203 12.15 16.79 19.48
CA ILE A 203 11.44 15.49 19.60
C ILE A 203 10.18 15.44 18.72
N ARG A 204 9.53 16.58 18.46
CA ARG A 204 8.43 16.65 17.47
C ARG A 204 8.91 16.44 16.04
N CYS A 205 10.17 16.73 15.76
CA CYS A 205 10.76 16.69 14.43
C CYS A 205 11.02 15.25 13.93
N PHE A 206 11.38 14.31 14.81
CA PHE A 206 11.68 12.92 14.40
C PHE A 206 10.44 12.12 13.96
N SER A 207 9.28 12.37 14.57
CA SER A 207 8.00 11.79 14.14
C SER A 207 7.56 12.31 12.76
N LEU A 208 7.96 13.55 12.41
CA LEU A 208 7.73 14.18 11.10
C LEU A 208 8.57 13.56 9.97
N VAL A 209 9.70 12.93 10.26
CA VAL A 209 10.58 12.32 9.23
C VAL A 209 9.98 11.02 8.70
N LEU A 210 9.30 10.24 9.57
CA LEU A 210 8.63 8.99 9.18
C LEU A 210 7.18 9.21 8.73
N THR A 211 6.58 10.33 9.14
CA THR A 211 5.21 10.73 8.81
C THR A 211 5.21 12.05 8.06
N ILE A 212 5.07 12.00 6.73
CA ILE A 212 5.07 13.21 5.90
C ILE A 212 3.83 14.05 6.24
N ASN A 213 3.97 15.38 6.25
CA ASN A 213 2.92 16.32 6.67
C ASN A 213 1.56 15.94 6.04
N GLN A 214 0.56 15.81 6.90
CA GLN A 214 -0.78 15.31 6.58
C GLN A 214 -1.74 16.39 6.06
N GLY A 215 -1.31 17.65 6.02
CA GLY A 215 -2.16 18.78 5.60
C GLY A 215 -3.35 19.00 6.53
N ARG A 216 -3.10 19.12 7.84
CA ARG A 216 -4.09 19.66 8.78
C ARG A 216 -4.11 21.18 8.72
#